data_AF-W1YGE6-F1
#
_entry.id   AF-W1YGE6-F1
#
_cell.length_a   1.000
_cell.length_b   1.000
_cell.length_c   1.000
_cell.angle_alpha   90.00
_cell.angle_beta   90.00
_cell.angle_gamma   90.00
#
_symmetry.space_group_name_H-M   'P 1'
#
loop_
_entity.id
_entity.type
_entity.pdbx_description
1 polymer ?
#
loop_
_entity_poly.entity_id
_entity_poly.type
_entity_poly.pdbx_seq_one_letter_code
_entity_poly.pdbx_strand_id
1 'polypeptide(L)' 'WMNEESFHKTLETRETWFWSRSREELWHKGGTSGNVQHVVSMALDCDGDTLLIQVKPEGPACHTGRTSCFFNEVERS' A
#
# COMPACT_ATOMS: atom_id res chain seq x y z
N TRP A 1 -1.29 -6.12 -3.63
CA TRP A 1 -0.66 -6.35 -4.94
C TRP A 1 -1.01 -5.19 -5.83
N MET A 2 -0.19 -4.91 -6.84
CA MET A 2 -0.53 -3.97 -7.89
C MET A 2 -0.61 -4.72 -9.23
N ASN A 3 -1.68 -4.47 -9.99
CA ASN A 3 -1.72 -4.71 -11.43
C ASN A 3 -1.38 -3.39 -12.16
N GLU A 4 -1.28 -3.44 -13.50
CA GLU A 4 -0.98 -2.29 -14.35
C GLU A 4 -1.91 -1.08 -14.07
N GLU A 5 -3.22 -1.30 -13.95
CA GLU A 5 -4.18 -0.22 -13.67
C GLU A 5 -3.92 0.44 -12.30
N SER A 6 -3.74 -0.34 -11.25
CA SER A 6 -3.48 0.18 -9.90
C SER A 6 -2.12 0.89 -9.82
N PHE A 7 -1.13 0.45 -10.60
CA PHE A 7 0.15 1.13 -10.72
C PHE A 7 -0.01 2.51 -11.38
N HIS A 8 -0.70 2.58 -12.52
CA HIS A 8 -0.95 3.86 -13.20
C HIS A 8 -1.76 4.83 -12.34
N LYS A 9 -2.78 4.36 -11.64
CA LYS A 9 -3.54 5.19 -10.69
C LYS A 9 -2.68 5.68 -9.54
N THR A 10 -1.75 4.86 -9.05
CA THR A 10 -0.80 5.29 -8.01
C THR A 10 0.09 6.43 -8.52
N LEU A 11 0.57 6.34 -9.77
CA LEU A 11 1.36 7.41 -10.39
C LEU A 11 0.55 8.69 -10.60
N GLU A 12 -0.68 8.56 -11.10
CA GLU A 12 -1.58 9.68 -11.42
C GLU A 12 -2.02 10.43 -10.16
N THR A 13 -2.51 9.70 -9.15
CA THR A 13 -3.12 10.29 -7.96
C THR A 13 -2.11 10.66 -6.89
N ARG A 14 -0.89 10.12 -6.95
CA ARG A 14 0.09 10.15 -5.85
C ARG A 14 -0.46 9.57 -4.54
N GLU A 15 -1.42 8.65 -4.62
CA GLU A 15 -1.96 7.88 -3.49
C GLU A 15 -1.84 6.39 -3.80
N THR A 16 -1.68 5.51 -2.80
CA THR A 16 -1.52 4.08 -3.10
C THR A 16 -2.83 3.41 -3.52
N TRP A 17 -2.82 2.84 -4.72
CA TRP A 17 -3.88 1.99 -5.25
C TRP A 17 -3.40 0.55 -5.40
N PHE A 18 -4.25 -0.41 -5.05
CA PHE A 18 -3.91 -1.82 -5.11
C PHE A 18 -4.96 -2.60 -5.91
N TRP A 19 -4.57 -3.77 -6.38
CA TRP A 19 -5.48 -4.80 -6.88
C TRP A 19 -5.78 -5.81 -5.77
N SER A 20 -7.04 -5.93 -5.39
CA SER A 20 -7.52 -6.94 -4.47
C SER A 20 -7.76 -8.24 -5.23
N ARG A 21 -6.86 -9.22 -5.07
CA ARG A 21 -6.98 -10.51 -5.78
C ARG A 21 -8.21 -11.32 -5.37
N SER A 22 -8.69 -11.16 -4.14
CA SER A 22 -9.86 -11.92 -3.65
C SER A 22 -11.20 -11.32 -4.08
N ARG A 23 -11.22 -10.01 -4.37
CA ARG A 23 -12.42 -9.30 -4.81
C ARG A 23 -12.41 -8.98 -6.30
N GLU A 24 -11.29 -9.24 -6.97
CA GLU A 24 -11.05 -8.90 -8.37
C GLU A 24 -11.40 -7.44 -8.67
N GLU A 25 -10.98 -6.56 -7.77
CA GLU A 25 -11.30 -5.13 -7.85
C GLU A 25 -10.09 -4.26 -7.53
N LEU A 26 -10.14 -3.05 -8.09
CA LEU A 26 -9.25 -1.96 -7.74
C LEU A 26 -9.61 -1.40 -6.35
N TRP A 27 -8.62 -1.17 -5.52
CA TRP A 27 -8.79 -0.72 -4.14
C TRP A 27 -7.92 0.50 -3.83
N HIS A 28 -8.58 1.61 -3.51
CA HIS A 28 -7.93 2.80 -2.96
C HIS A 28 -7.64 2.60 -1.47
N LYS A 29 -6.36 2.50 -1.09
CA LYS A 29 -5.99 2.32 0.33
C LYS A 29 -6.43 3.54 1.13
N GLY A 30 -7.36 3.32 2.06
CA GLY A 30 -7.88 4.38 2.91
C GLY A 30 -9.02 5.20 2.29
N GLY A 31 -9.44 4.93 1.05
CA GLY A 31 -10.50 5.70 0.38
C GLY A 31 -11.85 5.68 1.13
N THR A 32 -12.12 4.65 1.93
CA THR A 32 -13.31 4.60 2.80
C THR A 32 -13.04 5.10 4.22
N SER A 33 -11.84 4.84 4.76
CA SER A 33 -11.54 5.13 6.17
C SER A 33 -10.90 6.50 6.42
N GLY A 34 -10.50 7.21 5.36
CA GLY A 34 -9.67 8.42 5.43
C GLY A 34 -8.19 8.16 5.68
N ASN A 35 -7.76 6.91 5.95
CA ASN A 35 -6.35 6.59 6.22
C ASN A 35 -5.57 6.36 4.92
N VAL A 36 -5.58 7.38 4.08
CA VAL A 36 -4.90 7.39 2.77
C VAL A 36 -3.39 7.41 2.95
N GLN A 37 -2.66 6.95 1.94
CA GLN A 37 -1.20 6.92 1.91
C GLN A 37 -0.70 7.74 0.72
N HIS A 38 -0.14 8.92 1.01
CA HIS A 38 0.43 9.82 0.00
C HIS A 38 1.82 9.34 -0.41
N VAL A 39 2.03 9.12 -1.70
CA VAL A 39 3.28 8.62 -2.28
C VAL A 39 4.35 9.70 -2.25
N VAL A 40 5.46 9.41 -1.56
CA VAL A 40 6.66 10.26 -1.52
C VAL A 40 7.63 9.84 -2.61
N SER A 41 7.93 8.54 -2.71
CA SER A 41 8.84 7.98 -3.70
C SER A 41 8.48 6.53 -4.02
N MET A 42 8.96 6.06 -5.18
CA MET A 42 8.80 4.68 -5.64
C MET A 42 10.14 4.18 -6.18
N ALA A 43 10.49 2.94 -5.87
CA ALA A 43 11.67 2.27 -6.39
C ALA A 43 11.30 0.84 -6.80
N LEU A 44 11.93 0.36 -7.87
CA LEU A 44 11.93 -1.05 -8.25
C LEU A 44 13.10 -1.75 -7.58
N ASP A 45 12.96 -3.05 -7.35
CA ASP A 45 14.10 -3.91 -7.05
C ASP A 45 14.90 -4.24 -8.33
N CYS A 46 15.85 -5.17 -8.24
CA CYS A 46 16.88 -5.33 -9.27
C CYS A 46 16.41 -6.03 -10.55
N ASP A 47 15.37 -6.86 -10.48
CA ASP A 47 14.73 -7.50 -11.64
C ASP A 47 13.37 -6.88 -11.99
N GLY A 48 12.88 -5.95 -11.15
CA GLY A 48 11.71 -5.14 -11.42
C GLY A 48 10.40 -5.85 -11.17
N ASP A 49 10.40 -6.93 -10.39
CA ASP A 49 9.18 -7.64 -10.02
C ASP A 49 8.54 -7.11 -8.72
N THR A 50 9.27 -6.27 -7.97
CA THR A 50 8.82 -5.70 -6.71
C THR A 50 8.95 -4.17 -6.68
N LEU A 51 7.90 -3.51 -6.16
CA LEU A 51 7.88 -2.07 -5.91
C LEU A 51 8.00 -1.76 -4.42
N LEU A 52 8.98 -0.94 -4.06
CA LEU A 52 9.05 -0.26 -2.77
C LEU A 52 8.45 1.14 -2.90
N ILE A 53 7.41 1.42 -2.11
CA ILE A 53 6.73 2.73 -2.10
C ILE A 53 6.89 3.36 -0.72
N GLN A 54 7.54 4.52 -0.68
CA GLN A 54 7.58 5.33 0.54
C GLN A 54 6.37 6.25 0.57
N VAL A 55 5.68 6.29 1.71
CA VAL A 55 4.42 7.03 1.86
C VAL A 55 4.39 7.88 3.12
N LYS A 56 3.60 8.96 3.07
CA LYS A 56 3.13 9.70 4.24
C LYS A 56 1.68 9.30 4.53
N PRO A 57 1.41 8.51 5.59
CA PRO A 57 0.05 8.09 5.91
C PRO A 57 -0.73 9.19 6.63
N GLU A 58 -2.04 9.29 6.35
CA GLU A 58 -2.97 10.19 7.07
C GLU A 58 -3.57 9.56 8.35
N GLY A 59 -3.28 8.29 8.59
CA GLY A 59 -3.75 7.56 9.76
C GLY A 59 -3.13 6.16 9.85
N PRO A 60 -3.60 5.29 10.76
CA PRO A 60 -3.06 3.95 10.90
C PRO A 60 -3.23 3.14 9.61
N ALA A 61 -2.18 2.42 9.20
CA ALA A 61 -2.25 1.59 8.01
C ALA A 61 -3.10 0.34 8.23
N CYS A 62 -3.10 -0.20 9.46
CA CYS A 62 -3.82 -1.41 9.82
C CYS A 62 -5.26 -1.12 10.25
N HIS A 63 -6.18 -2.01 9.87
CA HIS A 63 -7.60 -1.94 10.24
C HIS A 63 -7.85 -2.08 11.75
N THR A 64 -6.85 -2.50 12.52
CA THR A 64 -6.91 -2.59 14.00
C THR A 64 -6.59 -1.27 14.70
N GLY A 65 -6.27 -0.20 13.95
CA GLY A 65 -5.84 1.10 14.49
C GLY A 65 -4.34 1.21 14.76
N ARG A 66 -3.55 0.18 14.42
CA ARG A 66 -2.08 0.20 14.55
C ARG A 66 -1.40 0.80 13.32
N THR A 67 -0.23 1.40 13.52
CA THR A 67 0.55 2.07 12.46
C THR A 67 0.96 1.12 11.34
N SER A 68 1.33 -0.12 11.67
CA SER A 68 1.74 -1.18 10.73
C SER A 68 0.91 -2.43 10.97
N CYS A 69 0.80 -3.31 9.97
CA CYS A 69 0.27 -4.67 10.15
C CYS A 69 1.27 -5.60 10.84
N PHE A 70 2.57 -5.26 10.79
CA PHE A 70 3.66 -6.04 11.38
C PHE A 70 3.94 -5.54 12.80
N PHE A 71 3.01 -5.80 13.73
CA PHE A 71 3.12 -5.36 15.13
C PHE A 71 3.29 -6.52 16.13
N ASN A 72 3.26 -7.76 15.65
CA ASN A 72 3.55 -8.94 16.45
C ASN A 72 4.98 -9.38 16.13
N GLU A 73 5.86 -9.34 17.14
CA GLU A 73 7.23 -9.80 17.00
C GLU A 73 7.30 -11.33 17.07
N VAL A 74 8.21 -11.92 16.30
CA VAL A 74 8.53 -13.34 16.37
C VAL A 74 9.71 -13.49 17.33
N GLU A 75 9.48 -14.02 18.52
CA GLU A 75 10.55 -14.37 19.44
C GLU A 75 11.31 -15.59 18.92
N ARG A 76 12.64 -15.55 18.98
CA ARG A 76 13.46 -16.73 18.67
C ARG A 76 13.37 -17.69 19.86
N SER A 77 12.75 -18.86 19.66
CA SER A 77 12.86 -20.00 20.59
C SER A 77 14.25 -20.63 20.54
#